data_AF-A0A8S1VC49-F1
#
_entry.id   AF-A0A8S1VC49-F1
#
_cell.length_a   1.000
_cell.length_b   1.000
_cell.length_c   1.000
_cell.angle_alpha   90.00
_cell.angle_beta   90.00
_cell.angle_gamma   90.00
#
_symmetry.space_group_name_H-M   'P 1'
#
loop_
_entity.id
_entity.type
_entity.pdbx_description
1 polymer ?
#
loop_
_entity_poly.entity_id
_entity_poly.type
_entity_poly.pdbx_seq_one_letter_code
_entity_poly.pdbx_strand_id
1 'polypeptide(L)'
;MDKIDYSQVRFSFIGTRKHLFKDKKYYVYVFDDSLLMGIIPNSQNPKYKIRLVINVKFRWTLKKTKQGWIIESFYFPYKKSAKPLFGSNDDLQRLKEFTNLKVTFENMNSIYQQFQLIGQGSTGKVFSAVHAIEQKTYAIKSIKKQQMKSQLDQNQVQVRYSIIQGSFQYVGFYFKIIGQIFRQFYNLKRNL
;
A
#
# COMPACT_ATOMS: atom_id res chain seq x y z
N MET A 1 18.55 21.94 14.00
CA MET A 1 17.58 20.84 13.81
C MET A 1 16.22 21.47 13.80
N ASP A 2 15.46 21.28 12.73
CA ASP A 2 14.13 21.88 12.63
C ASP A 2 13.20 21.20 13.63
N LYS A 3 12.45 22.02 14.37
CA LYS A 3 11.47 21.57 15.36
C LYS A 3 10.33 20.88 14.62
N ILE A 4 9.92 19.69 15.09
CA ILE A 4 8.76 18.98 14.58
C ILE A 4 7.51 19.70 15.06
N ASP A 5 6.73 20.21 14.10
CA ASP A 5 5.43 20.82 14.33
C ASP A 5 4.32 19.75 14.30
N TYR A 6 3.95 19.26 15.48
CA TYR A 6 2.92 18.24 15.64
C TYR A 6 1.50 18.75 15.35
N SER A 7 1.28 20.05 15.11
CA SER A 7 -0.03 20.56 14.69
C SER A 7 -0.41 20.12 13.28
N GLN A 8 0.59 19.74 12.46
CA GLN A 8 0.40 19.27 11.08
C GLN A 8 0.05 17.78 10.97
N VAL A 9 -0.09 17.08 12.11
CA VAL A 9 -0.42 15.66 12.13
C VAL A 9 -1.82 15.44 11.57
N ARG A 10 -1.94 14.57 10.57
CA ARG A 10 -3.21 14.17 9.96
C ARG A 10 -3.98 13.21 10.84
N PHE A 11 -3.26 12.27 11.45
CA PHE A 11 -3.76 11.39 12.50
C PHE A 11 -2.60 10.71 13.22
N SER A 12 -2.89 10.18 14.39
CA SER A 12 -1.95 9.43 15.21
C SER A 12 -2.59 8.20 15.80
N PHE A 13 -1.78 7.18 16.07
CA PHE A 13 -2.21 5.97 16.75
C PHE A 13 -1.06 5.35 17.53
N ILE A 14 -1.34 4.36 18.36
CA ILE A 14 -0.32 3.61 19.10
C ILE A 14 -0.11 2.26 18.43
N GLY A 15 1.13 2.00 18.00
CA GLY A 15 1.56 0.71 17.49
C GLY A 15 2.45 -0.03 18.47
N THR A 16 2.52 -1.35 18.35
CA THR A 16 3.39 -2.21 19.16
C THR A 16 4.42 -2.88 18.28
N ARG A 17 5.69 -2.86 18.68
CA ARG A 17 6.72 -3.71 18.08
C ARG A 17 7.04 -4.85 19.04
N LYS A 18 6.82 -6.07 18.55
CA LYS A 18 7.24 -7.29 19.26
C LYS A 18 8.74 -7.45 19.19
N HIS A 19 9.37 -7.69 20.33
CA HIS A 19 10.80 -8.00 20.46
C HIS A 19 10.95 -9.29 21.27
N LEU A 20 12.11 -9.94 21.21
CA LEU A 20 12.35 -11.22 21.89
C LEU A 20 12.09 -11.14 23.41
N PHE A 21 12.39 -10.00 24.05
CA PHE A 21 12.33 -9.85 25.50
C PHE A 21 11.16 -9.01 26.01
N LYS A 22 10.76 -7.96 25.28
CA LYS A 22 9.67 -7.07 25.69
C LYS A 22 9.11 -6.26 24.53
N ASP A 23 7.78 -6.28 24.43
CA ASP A 23 7.06 -5.45 23.48
C ASP A 23 7.23 -3.96 23.79
N LYS A 24 7.38 -3.16 22.74
CA LYS A 24 7.53 -1.70 22.86
C LYS A 24 6.39 -1.00 22.15
N LYS A 25 5.71 -0.11 22.87
CA LYS A 25 4.72 0.80 22.30
C LYS A 25 5.42 1.96 21.60
N TYR A 26 4.87 2.37 20.47
CA TYR A 26 5.32 3.50 19.68
C TYR A 26 4.12 4.40 19.37
N TYR A 27 4.28 5.69 19.63
CA TYR A 27 3.38 6.73 19.18
C TYR A 27 3.69 7.00 17.71
N VAL A 28 2.72 6.74 16.85
CA VAL A 28 2.82 6.92 15.40
C VAL A 28 2.12 8.23 15.04
N TYR A 29 2.84 9.10 14.34
CA TYR A 29 2.32 10.37 13.84
C TYR A 29 2.45 10.39 12.33
N VAL A 30 1.33 10.61 11.66
CA VAL A 30 1.24 10.60 10.21
C VAL A 30 1.07 12.02 9.71
N PHE A 31 2.05 12.48 8.94
CA PHE A 31 2.07 13.76 8.24
C PHE A 31 1.82 13.52 6.75
N ASP A 32 1.69 14.58 5.96
CA ASP A 32 1.41 14.45 4.52
C ASP A 32 2.49 13.68 3.75
N ASP A 33 3.75 13.92 4.09
CA ASP A 33 4.92 13.41 3.37
C ASP A 33 5.78 12.48 4.23
N SER A 34 5.38 12.20 5.46
CA SER A 34 6.21 11.47 6.40
C SER A 34 5.42 10.75 7.48
N LEU A 35 6.04 9.71 8.04
CA LEU A 35 5.57 8.96 9.18
C LEU A 35 6.66 8.95 10.25
N LEU A 36 6.32 9.46 11.43
CA LEU A 36 7.22 9.55 12.57
C LEU A 36 6.77 8.58 13.65
N MET A 37 7.72 7.89 14.28
CA MET A 37 7.41 6.98 15.39
C MET A 37 8.43 7.12 16.52
N GLY A 38 7.91 7.38 17.72
CA GLY A 38 8.70 7.54 18.95
C GLY A 38 8.15 6.70 20.09
N ILE A 39 8.99 6.47 21.10
CA ILE A 39 8.55 5.82 22.36
C ILE A 39 7.97 6.85 23.33
N ILE A 40 8.37 8.12 23.15
CA ILE A 40 7.86 9.27 23.90
C ILE A 40 6.90 10.03 22.96
N PRO A 41 5.69 10.40 23.44
CA PRO A 41 4.75 11.18 22.64
C PRO A 41 5.34 12.55 22.29
N ASN A 42 5.05 13.05 21.10
CA ASN A 42 5.48 14.36 20.59
C ASN A 42 7.01 14.62 20.69
N SER A 43 7.82 13.56 20.68
CA SER A 43 9.27 13.67 20.79
C SER A 43 9.87 14.39 19.58
N GLN A 44 10.66 15.42 19.83
CA GLN A 44 11.43 16.12 18.79
C GLN A 44 12.48 15.21 18.11
N ASN A 45 12.83 14.09 18.75
CA ASN A 45 13.76 13.09 18.24
C ASN A 45 13.09 11.70 18.17
N PRO A 46 12.13 11.49 17.26
CA PRO A 46 11.47 10.20 17.10
C PRO A 46 12.48 9.18 16.56
N LYS A 47 12.34 7.93 17.01
CA LYS A 47 13.25 6.84 16.66
C LYS A 47 13.20 6.49 15.18
N TYR A 48 12.01 6.54 14.59
CA TYR A 48 11.80 6.26 13.18
C TYR A 48 11.26 7.51 12.49
N LYS A 49 11.89 7.88 11.38
CA LYS A 49 11.47 8.95 10.46
C LYS A 49 11.42 8.34 9.07
N ILE A 50 10.24 8.21 8.51
CA ILE A 50 10.03 7.58 7.20
C ILE A 50 9.43 8.63 6.29
N ARG A 51 10.12 8.95 5.20
CA ARG A 51 9.55 9.80 4.15
C ARG A 51 8.60 8.95 3.29
N LEU A 52 7.40 9.44 3.05
CA LEU A 52 6.38 8.81 2.21
C LEU A 52 6.62 9.20 0.76
N VAL A 53 7.40 8.38 0.08
CA VAL A 53 7.75 8.53 -1.34
C VAL A 53 7.62 7.17 -2.03
N ILE A 54 7.38 7.16 -3.34
CA ILE A 54 6.97 5.95 -4.06
C ILE A 54 7.98 4.81 -3.97
N ASN A 55 9.28 5.11 -3.81
CA ASN A 55 10.35 4.13 -3.66
C ASN A 55 10.39 3.46 -2.27
N VAL A 56 9.70 4.01 -1.27
CA VAL A 56 9.52 3.39 0.04
C VAL A 56 8.51 2.28 -0.07
N LYS A 57 8.83 1.14 0.55
CA LYS A 57 8.06 -0.09 0.42
C LYS A 57 7.46 -0.50 1.74
N PHE A 58 6.13 -0.60 1.81
CA PHE A 58 5.42 -1.15 2.95
C PHE A 58 4.89 -2.55 2.62
N ARG A 59 4.95 -3.46 3.60
CA ARG A 59 4.35 -4.79 3.46
C ARG A 59 3.32 -4.99 4.55
N TRP A 60 2.09 -5.30 4.17
CA TRP A 60 0.99 -5.53 5.10
C TRP A 60 0.87 -7.03 5.39
N THR A 61 0.52 -7.40 6.63
CA THR A 61 0.16 -8.78 6.97
C THR A 61 -1.29 -8.85 7.38
N LEU A 62 -1.98 -9.84 6.84
CA LEU A 62 -3.36 -10.11 7.17
C LEU A 62 -3.45 -11.29 8.14
N LYS A 63 -4.47 -11.25 8.99
CA LYS A 63 -4.82 -12.34 9.90
C LYS A 63 -6.28 -12.72 9.69
N LYS A 64 -6.55 -14.02 9.59
CA LYS A 64 -7.91 -14.54 9.54
C LYS A 64 -8.49 -14.57 10.95
N THR A 65 -9.70 -14.04 11.10
CA THR A 65 -10.50 -14.03 12.34
C THR A 65 -11.85 -14.69 12.07
N LYS A 66 -12.70 -14.83 13.11
CA LYS A 66 -14.07 -15.32 12.94
C LYS A 66 -14.91 -14.40 12.05
N GLN A 67 -14.61 -13.09 12.08
CA GLN A 67 -15.32 -12.04 11.35
C GLN A 67 -14.72 -11.76 9.95
N GLY A 68 -13.69 -12.50 9.53
CA GLY A 68 -13.01 -12.31 8.25
C GLY A 68 -11.53 -11.93 8.40
N TRP A 69 -10.95 -11.38 7.35
CA TRP A 69 -9.54 -10.97 7.34
C TRP A 69 -9.38 -9.56 7.88
N ILE A 70 -8.41 -9.36 8.77
CA ILE A 70 -8.02 -8.05 9.30
C ILE A 70 -6.56 -7.75 8.97
N ILE A 71 -6.18 -6.48 8.97
CA ILE A 71 -4.77 -6.09 8.94
C ILE A 71 -4.21 -6.23 10.35
N GLU A 72 -3.21 -7.09 10.53
CA GLU A 72 -2.56 -7.32 11.83
C GLU A 72 -1.34 -6.42 12.03
N SER A 73 -0.56 -6.22 10.98
CA SER A 73 0.66 -5.44 11.05
C SER A 73 1.04 -4.87 9.69
N PHE A 74 1.96 -3.89 9.71
CA PHE A 74 2.71 -3.50 8.54
C PHE A 74 4.19 -3.50 8.82
N TYR A 75 4.98 -3.72 7.78
CA TYR A 75 6.42 -3.65 7.80
C TYR A 75 6.86 -2.41 7.06
N PHE A 76 7.71 -1.62 7.70
CA PHE A 76 8.33 -0.43 7.13
C PHE A 76 9.85 -0.61 7.00
N PRO A 77 10.51 0.07 6.05
CA PRO A 77 11.95 -0.04 5.91
C PRO A 77 12.65 0.76 7.02
N TYR A 78 13.67 0.16 7.62
CA TYR A 78 14.55 0.86 8.55
C TYR A 78 15.98 0.30 8.47
N LYS A 79 16.92 1.16 8.09
CA LYS A 79 18.29 0.77 7.74
C LYS A 79 18.26 -0.35 6.69
N LYS A 80 18.94 -1.48 6.94
CA LYS A 80 19.04 -2.62 6.02
C LYS A 80 17.91 -3.66 6.18
N SER A 81 16.86 -3.36 6.94
CA SER A 81 15.82 -4.37 7.27
C SER A 81 14.41 -3.79 7.34
N ALA A 82 13.42 -4.61 7.02
CA ALA A 82 12.02 -4.29 7.28
C ALA A 82 11.66 -4.56 8.75
N LYS A 83 10.89 -3.67 9.37
CA LYS A 83 10.50 -3.76 10.78
C LYS A 83 8.97 -3.83 10.91
N PRO A 84 8.40 -4.83 11.60
CA PRO A 84 6.96 -4.91 11.81
C PRO A 84 6.49 -3.91 12.88
N LEU A 85 5.31 -3.33 12.66
CA LEU A 85 4.51 -2.62 13.65
C LEU A 85 3.10 -3.21 13.64
N PHE A 86 2.66 -3.67 14.80
CA PHE A 86 1.32 -4.18 15.06
C PHE A 86 0.43 -3.01 15.53
N GLY A 87 -0.85 -3.04 15.20
CA GLY A 87 -1.80 -1.99 15.57
C GLY A 87 -3.23 -2.52 15.56
N SER A 88 -4.20 -1.66 15.88
CA SER A 88 -5.60 -1.99 15.66
C SER A 88 -5.88 -2.11 14.15
N ASN A 89 -6.86 -2.93 13.78
CA ASN A 89 -7.22 -3.06 12.36
C ASN A 89 -7.61 -1.69 11.76
N ASP A 90 -8.35 -0.88 12.51
CA ASP A 90 -8.89 0.39 12.02
C ASP A 90 -7.79 1.43 11.80
N ASP A 91 -6.84 1.53 12.73
CA ASP A 91 -5.67 2.41 12.57
C ASP A 91 -4.81 2.00 11.38
N LEU A 92 -4.62 0.68 11.21
CA LEU A 92 -3.81 0.14 10.11
C LEU A 92 -4.52 0.28 8.76
N GLN A 93 -5.84 0.13 8.70
CA GLN A 93 -6.64 0.42 7.50
C GLN A 93 -6.54 1.89 7.14
N ARG A 94 -6.72 2.80 8.10
CA ARG A 94 -6.56 4.24 7.89
C ARG A 94 -5.16 4.60 7.39
N LEU A 95 -4.12 3.97 7.96
CA LEU A 95 -2.74 4.15 7.48
C LEU A 95 -2.56 3.63 6.06
N LYS A 96 -3.10 2.44 5.74
CA LYS A 96 -3.03 1.87 4.40
C LYS A 96 -3.69 2.77 3.36
N GLU A 97 -4.86 3.31 3.68
CA GLU A 97 -5.57 4.25 2.80
C GLU A 97 -4.78 5.54 2.62
N PHE A 98 -4.28 6.13 3.72
CA PHE A 98 -3.54 7.40 3.66
C PHE A 98 -2.22 7.30 2.89
N THR A 99 -1.52 6.17 3.02
CA THR A 99 -0.23 5.92 2.35
C THR A 99 -0.40 5.37 0.95
N ASN A 100 -1.64 5.10 0.53
CA ASN A 100 -1.94 4.66 -0.82
C ASN A 100 -1.43 5.70 -1.83
N LEU A 101 -0.79 5.23 -2.91
CA LEU A 101 -0.13 6.06 -3.93
C LEU A 101 1.04 6.91 -3.44
N LYS A 102 1.31 6.99 -2.14
CA LYS A 102 2.49 7.68 -1.58
C LYS A 102 3.68 6.73 -1.40
N VAL A 103 3.41 5.45 -1.16
CA VAL A 103 4.42 4.40 -1.03
C VAL A 103 4.06 3.20 -1.89
N THR A 104 5.05 2.36 -2.17
CA THR A 104 4.83 1.06 -2.80
C THR A 104 4.38 0.04 -1.76
N PHE A 105 3.37 -0.77 -2.08
CA PHE A 105 3.03 -1.94 -1.28
C PHE A 105 3.69 -3.21 -1.83
N GLU A 106 4.24 -4.04 -0.95
CA GLU A 106 4.83 -5.34 -1.27
C GLU A 106 3.87 -6.48 -0.96
N ASN A 107 4.05 -7.60 -1.65
CA ASN A 107 3.32 -8.85 -1.45
C ASN A 107 1.81 -8.71 -1.51
N MET A 108 1.30 -8.02 -2.53
CA MET A 108 -0.14 -7.76 -2.64
C MET A 108 -0.97 -8.97 -3.00
N ASN A 109 -0.35 -10.08 -3.38
CA ASN A 109 -1.04 -11.36 -3.53
C ASN A 109 -1.68 -11.86 -2.22
N SER A 110 -1.20 -11.40 -1.05
CA SER A 110 -1.86 -11.70 0.23
C SER A 110 -3.13 -10.90 0.45
N ILE A 111 -3.29 -9.74 -0.22
CA ILE A 111 -4.44 -8.85 -0.09
C ILE A 111 -5.41 -9.04 -1.27
N TYR A 112 -4.89 -9.33 -2.45
CA TYR A 112 -5.65 -9.47 -3.68
C TYR A 112 -5.40 -10.85 -4.27
N GLN A 113 -6.42 -11.69 -4.17
CA GLN A 113 -6.38 -13.01 -4.78
C GLN A 113 -6.76 -12.87 -6.25
N GLN A 114 -5.78 -13.04 -7.14
CA GLN A 114 -6.01 -13.03 -8.59
C GLN A 114 -6.88 -14.22 -8.98
N PHE A 115 -7.83 -13.96 -9.88
CA PHE A 115 -8.82 -14.94 -10.29
C PHE A 115 -8.70 -15.27 -11.78
N GLN A 116 -8.77 -14.27 -12.65
CA GLN A 116 -8.84 -14.48 -14.09
C GLN A 116 -8.15 -13.37 -14.88
N LEU A 117 -7.45 -13.72 -15.96
CA LEU A 117 -7.00 -12.73 -16.95
C LEU A 117 -8.22 -12.17 -17.70
N ILE A 118 -8.46 -10.87 -17.59
CA ILE A 118 -9.60 -10.19 -18.24
C ILE A 118 -9.18 -9.37 -19.47
N GLY A 119 -7.89 -9.11 -19.64
CA GLY A 119 -7.36 -8.44 -20.83
C GLY A 119 -5.85 -8.45 -20.91
N GLN A 120 -5.31 -8.23 -22.11
CA GLN A 120 -3.88 -8.11 -22.35
C GLN A 120 -3.65 -7.07 -23.44
N GLY A 121 -2.67 -6.18 -23.22
CA GLY A 121 -2.23 -5.20 -24.20
C GLY A 121 -0.70 -5.10 -24.24
N SER A 122 -0.19 -4.21 -25.09
CA SER A 122 1.25 -3.96 -25.26
C SER A 122 1.96 -3.57 -23.96
N THR A 123 1.23 -2.91 -23.06
CA THR A 123 1.74 -2.38 -21.79
C THR A 123 1.49 -3.30 -20.59
N GLY A 124 0.92 -4.50 -20.77
CA GLY A 124 0.74 -5.45 -19.67
C GLY A 124 -0.52 -6.31 -19.75
N LYS A 125 -0.72 -7.11 -18.71
CA LYS A 125 -1.89 -8.01 -18.52
C LYS A 125 -2.82 -7.43 -17.46
N VAL A 126 -4.12 -7.57 -17.61
CA VAL A 126 -5.12 -7.13 -16.64
C VAL A 126 -5.85 -8.35 -16.10
N PHE A 127 -5.88 -8.50 -14.78
CA PHE A 127 -6.52 -9.60 -14.07
C PHE A 127 -7.69 -9.09 -13.24
N SER A 128 -8.75 -9.87 -13.09
CA SER A 128 -9.69 -9.72 -11.99
C SER A 128 -9.06 -10.25 -10.70
N ALA A 129 -9.31 -9.58 -9.59
CA ALA A 129 -8.85 -10.01 -8.27
C ALA A 129 -9.87 -9.66 -7.19
N VAL A 130 -10.00 -10.52 -6.18
CA VAL A 130 -10.87 -10.28 -5.02
C VAL A 130 -10.03 -9.74 -3.88
N HIS A 131 -10.47 -8.65 -3.26
CA HIS A 131 -9.83 -8.07 -2.09
C HIS A 131 -10.17 -8.89 -0.83
N ALA A 132 -9.15 -9.40 -0.13
CA ALA A 132 -9.31 -10.34 0.98
C ALA A 132 -10.13 -9.80 2.16
N ILE A 133 -10.06 -8.50 2.43
CA ILE A 133 -10.83 -7.85 3.51
C ILE A 133 -12.25 -7.48 3.02
N GLU A 134 -12.34 -6.58 2.03
CA GLU A 134 -13.63 -6.06 1.54
C GLU A 134 -14.49 -7.05 0.75
N GLN A 135 -13.92 -8.18 0.31
CA GLN A 135 -14.57 -9.16 -0.57
C GLN A 135 -15.10 -8.55 -1.88
N LYS A 136 -14.54 -7.41 -2.31
CA LYS A 136 -14.88 -6.74 -3.57
C LYS A 136 -13.94 -7.17 -4.70
N THR A 137 -14.47 -7.17 -5.92
CA THR A 137 -13.70 -7.49 -7.13
C THR A 137 -13.08 -6.23 -7.73
N TYR A 138 -11.81 -6.34 -8.12
CA TYR A 138 -10.97 -5.29 -8.68
C TYR A 138 -10.32 -5.75 -9.97
N ALA A 139 -9.91 -4.80 -10.81
CA ALA A 139 -9.04 -5.04 -11.95
C ALA A 139 -7.59 -4.63 -11.61
N ILE A 140 -6.63 -5.55 -11.78
CA ILE A 140 -5.21 -5.33 -11.49
C ILE A 140 -4.42 -5.48 -12.79
N LYS A 141 -3.67 -4.45 -13.19
CA LYS A 141 -2.83 -4.50 -14.39
C LYS A 141 -1.40 -4.89 -14.03
N SER A 142 -0.95 -6.09 -14.35
CA SER A 142 0.46 -6.46 -14.26
C SER A 142 1.29 -5.89 -15.42
N ILE A 143 2.41 -5.24 -15.12
CA ILE A 143 3.40 -4.70 -16.05
C ILE A 143 4.76 -5.36 -15.80
N LYS A 144 5.51 -5.69 -16.86
CA LYS A 144 6.85 -6.27 -16.71
C LYS A 144 7.85 -5.20 -16.28
N LYS A 145 8.78 -5.56 -15.38
CA LYS A 145 9.80 -4.64 -14.84
C LYS A 145 10.65 -3.93 -15.89
N GLN A 146 10.94 -4.61 -16.99
CA GLN A 146 11.72 -4.04 -18.10
C GLN A 146 10.95 -2.93 -18.84
N GLN A 147 9.62 -3.04 -18.94
CA GLN A 147 8.76 -2.06 -19.62
C GLN A 147 8.49 -0.81 -18.75
N MET A 148 8.63 -0.91 -17.42
CA MET A 148 8.46 0.27 -16.55
C MET A 148 9.65 1.22 -16.60
N LYS A 149 10.88 0.71 -16.75
CA LYS A 149 12.07 1.57 -16.81
C LYS A 149 12.02 2.55 -17.99
N SER A 150 11.65 2.06 -19.18
CA SER A 150 11.53 2.91 -20.37
C SER A 150 10.39 3.94 -20.27
N GLN A 151 9.32 3.64 -19.53
CA GLN A 151 8.17 4.54 -19.35
C GLN A 151 8.40 5.64 -18.31
N LEU A 152 9.20 5.35 -17.27
CA LEU A 152 9.57 6.34 -16.24
C LEU A 152 10.60 7.36 -16.76
N ASP A 153 11.46 6.96 -17.71
CA ASP A 153 12.53 7.82 -18.23
C ASP A 153 12.03 8.80 -19.33
N GLN A 154 10.93 8.51 -20.02
CA GLN A 154 10.49 9.27 -21.20
C GLN A 154 9.36 10.27 -20.94
N ASN A 155 8.81 10.38 -19.74
CA ASN A 155 7.62 11.19 -19.52
C ASN A 155 7.44 11.64 -18.06
N GLN A 156 7.34 12.95 -17.84
CA GLN A 156 6.69 13.60 -16.69
C GLN A 156 5.17 13.29 -16.62
N VAL A 157 4.75 12.14 -17.13
CA VAL A 157 3.36 11.72 -17.03
C VAL A 157 3.18 11.26 -15.60
N GLN A 158 2.24 11.88 -14.91
CA GLN A 158 1.66 11.45 -13.64
C GLN A 158 1.03 10.07 -13.78
N VAL A 159 1.81 9.07 -14.13
CA VAL A 159 1.30 7.73 -14.14
C VAL A 159 1.33 7.25 -12.70
N ARG A 160 0.14 7.22 -12.12
CA ARG A 160 -0.14 6.73 -10.78
C ARG A 160 0.21 5.23 -10.73
N TYR A 161 1.49 4.90 -10.51
CA TYR A 161 2.06 3.55 -10.51
C TYR A 161 2.49 3.07 -9.10
N SER A 162 1.64 2.24 -8.49
CA SER A 162 1.84 0.90 -7.89
C SER A 162 3.19 0.18 -7.55
N ILE A 163 3.12 -0.51 -6.39
CA ILE A 163 3.26 -1.97 -6.07
C ILE A 163 4.41 -2.79 -6.72
N ILE A 164 5.22 -3.45 -5.87
CA ILE A 164 6.37 -4.30 -6.25
C ILE A 164 6.17 -5.75 -5.79
N GLN A 165 6.36 -6.69 -6.71
CA GLN A 165 6.85 -8.04 -6.38
C GLN A 165 7.84 -8.55 -7.44
N GLY A 166 8.64 -9.55 -7.06
CA GLY A 166 9.59 -10.23 -7.95
C GLY A 166 8.91 -10.77 -9.21
N SER A 167 9.66 -10.73 -10.31
CA SER A 167 9.30 -11.18 -11.68
C SER A 167 8.15 -10.43 -12.37
N PHE A 168 7.18 -9.87 -11.64
CA PHE A 168 6.05 -9.11 -12.16
C PHE A 168 5.75 -7.89 -11.28
N GLN A 169 5.75 -6.68 -11.86
CA GLN A 169 5.24 -5.51 -11.17
C GLN A 169 3.73 -5.48 -11.36
N TYR A 170 2.98 -5.56 -10.26
CA TYR A 170 1.53 -5.38 -10.34
C TYR A 170 1.25 -3.89 -10.30
N VAL A 171 0.55 -3.36 -11.29
CA VAL A 171 -0.06 -2.04 -11.24
C VAL A 171 -1.51 -2.18 -10.79
N GLY A 172 -1.71 -2.07 -9.48
CA GLY A 172 -3.04 -1.90 -8.91
C GLY A 172 -3.57 -0.52 -9.27
N PHE A 173 -4.41 -0.44 -10.30
CA PHE A 173 -5.25 0.73 -10.52
C PHE A 173 -6.43 0.65 -9.54
N TYR A 174 -6.45 1.56 -8.56
CA TYR A 174 -7.65 1.79 -7.76
C TYR A 174 -8.66 2.54 -8.62
N PHE A 175 -9.38 1.79 -9.43
CA PHE A 175 -10.62 2.28 -9.98
C PHE A 175 -11.72 1.99 -8.96
N LYS A 176 -12.05 2.98 -8.12
CA LYS A 176 -13.42 3.07 -7.58
C LYS A 176 -14.31 3.54 -8.74
N ILE A 177 -14.39 2.74 -9.81
CA ILE A 177 -15.33 3.00 -10.90
C ILE A 177 -16.64 2.39 -10.47
N ILE A 178 -17.51 3.26 -9.99
CA ILE A 178 -18.95 3.10 -10.05
C ILE A 178 -19.31 2.77 -11.51
N GLY A 179 -19.75 1.54 -11.77
CA GLY A 179 -20.75 1.12 -12.78
C GLY A 179 -20.58 1.45 -14.28
N GLN A 180 -19.84 2.47 -14.71
CA GLN A 180 -19.95 3.01 -16.08
C GLN A 180 -18.91 2.48 -17.08
N ILE A 181 -17.66 2.24 -16.66
CA ILE A 181 -16.62 1.78 -17.61
C ILE A 181 -16.77 0.28 -17.93
N PHE A 182 -17.38 -0.52 -17.04
CA PHE A 182 -17.72 -1.91 -17.34
C PHE A 182 -18.75 -2.02 -18.48
N ARG A 183 -19.70 -1.08 -18.61
CA ARG A 183 -20.66 -1.05 -19.73
C ARG A 183 -19.98 -0.80 -21.07
N GLN A 184 -18.95 0.06 -21.13
CA GLN A 184 -18.25 0.32 -22.39
C GLN A 184 -17.40 -0.87 -22.85
N PHE A 185 -16.71 -1.57 -21.94
CA PHE A 185 -15.93 -2.75 -22.31
C PHE A 185 -16.80 -3.98 -22.64
N TYR A 186 -17.96 -4.15 -22.01
CA TYR A 186 -18.86 -5.27 -22.32
C TYR A 186 -19.61 -5.05 -23.64
N ASN A 187 -19.96 -3.81 -23.99
CA ASN A 187 -20.63 -3.51 -25.25
C ASN A 187 -19.70 -3.58 -26.47
N LEU A 188 -18.39 -3.34 -26.31
CA LEU A 188 -17.44 -3.51 -27.42
C LEU A 188 -17.23 -4.98 -27.82
N LYS A 189 -17.53 -5.95 -26.95
CA LYS A 189 -17.46 -7.39 -27.28
C LYS A 189 -18.73 -7.96 -27.92
N ARG A 190 -19.82 -7.20 -27.99
CA ARG A 190 -21.06 -7.63 -28.69
C ARG A 190 -21.16 -7.11 -30.13
N ASN A 191 -20.30 -6.18 -30.52
CA ASN A 191 -20.31 -5.55 -31.85
C ASN A 191 -19.04 -5.88 -32.67
N LEU A 192 -18.35 -6.97 -32.34
CA LEU A 192 -17.26 -7.56 -33.13
C LEU A 192 -17.54 -9.04 -33.35
#